data_AF-A0A3P6ERX3-F1
#
_entry.id   AF-A0A3P6ERX3-F1
#
_cell.length_a   1.000
_cell.length_b   1.000
_cell.length_c   1.000
_cell.angle_alpha   90.00
_cell.angle_beta   90.00
_cell.angle_gamma   90.00
#
_symmetry.space_group_name_H-M   'P 1'
#
loop_
_entity.id
_entity.type
_entity.pdbx_description
1 polymer ?
#
loop_
_entity_poly.entity_id
_entity_poly.type
_entity_poly.pdbx_seq_one_letter_code
_entity_poly.pdbx_strand_id
1 'polypeptide(L)'
;MTERFFPTKPSSGGGGNHRRDNLTLLSGPITSGKTSLLFQFAINVATASNVVFICHRKRIESNPPFLSQGLDPSSDAFNRIQMKYVDDDEGLRNYFAAFHLHLHLPAAVVIDDFGDYFTQSNSRTLMNSRARDMAMVRTLALCHNAVVHANKKATCELVLSETSSGDSPRSLFIYKRWIPSIFTIKGHGDGSFLLRSHGSSEKSAKYSIALQYLILEELLLKHSLSMEWGNLPGEMIEEIFSWVPAKSLSRFQSTSKHWQALLKSESFAKKHSANNAPDEDPLSIMLIDYRVFLVRINLHDDPPSVKVAYQFNLKDPDHKSSQVAAIRKVFHCDGLLLCTTKDKRLVVWNPCSGETKWVKPRDRYKKHDYYALGSSCKQYKILRVDSQKILPIKNKYEIYDLTSDSWRVLGATTDWFLAKYRRGGISFKGNTYWVATWSHTDFLLSFDFSTEMFQSLSLPHPYSHSISALSVVGENKLCLLGTSRIYYSSRDLHVSETTCWVGNSLGSIMSWSELLTVKDHSEVNLNGLSFLADEQSKTLVYCNQSPKNNKIVHIVRGDTYVKVDPLDRSSTIRPSSSSSLLLNYVPSLVQIKQGKSACDL
;
A
#
# COMPACT_ATOMS: atom_id res chain seq x y z
N MET A 1 34.10 14.17 29.14
CA MET A 1 34.60 13.25 28.07
C MET A 1 33.65 12.07 27.85
N THR A 2 32.88 11.67 28.86
CA THR A 2 31.87 10.60 28.91
C THR A 2 30.67 10.78 27.97
N GLU A 3 30.12 11.98 27.78
CA GLU A 3 28.95 12.26 26.90
C GLU A 3 29.16 12.00 25.40
N ARG A 4 30.36 11.59 24.96
CA ARG A 4 30.70 11.58 23.52
C ARG A 4 30.19 10.36 22.74
N PHE A 5 29.93 9.22 23.38
CA PHE A 5 29.46 8.01 22.69
C PHE A 5 27.93 7.91 22.60
N PHE A 6 27.24 8.40 23.63
CA PHE A 6 25.78 8.40 23.72
C PHE A 6 25.35 9.73 24.33
N PRO A 7 24.62 10.59 23.58
CA PRO A 7 24.18 11.87 24.10
C PRO A 7 23.10 11.64 25.16
N THR A 8 23.41 11.95 26.42
CA THR A 8 22.47 11.88 27.54
C THR A 8 22.35 13.24 28.22
N LYS A 9 21.61 14.22 27.66
CA LYS A 9 21.24 15.45 28.40
C LYS A 9 19.91 16.10 27.96
N PRO A 10 19.24 16.85 28.86
CA PRO A 10 17.79 17.02 28.90
C PRO A 10 17.31 18.26 28.12
N SER A 11 16.26 18.10 27.31
CA SER A 11 15.52 19.24 26.77
C SER A 11 14.62 19.81 27.86
N SER A 12 15.05 20.92 28.46
CA SER A 12 14.15 21.87 29.10
C SER A 12 13.20 22.48 28.06
N GLY A 13 11.92 22.54 28.38
CA GLY A 13 10.94 23.46 27.78
C GLY A 13 10.52 23.17 26.34
N GLY A 14 9.50 22.33 26.18
CA GLY A 14 8.79 22.21 24.91
C GLY A 14 7.69 21.16 25.00
N GLY A 15 6.47 21.61 25.35
CA GLY A 15 5.28 20.76 25.37
C GLY A 15 4.99 20.20 23.99
N GLY A 16 5.44 18.98 23.74
CA GLY A 16 5.14 18.19 22.56
C GLY A 16 5.24 16.73 22.96
N ASN A 17 4.13 16.00 22.86
CA ASN A 17 3.98 14.62 23.29
C ASN A 17 4.72 13.66 22.31
N HIS A 18 6.03 13.86 22.12
CA HIS A 18 6.88 12.93 21.40
C HIS A 18 7.26 11.79 22.35
N ARG A 19 6.70 10.62 22.06
CA ARG A 19 7.02 9.34 22.70
C ARG A 19 8.55 9.18 22.71
N ARG A 20 9.19 9.22 23.88
CA ARG A 20 10.63 8.92 24.00
C ARG A 20 10.85 7.45 23.65
N ASP A 21 11.83 7.20 22.80
CA ASP A 21 12.25 5.88 22.34
C ASP A 21 13.07 5.18 23.43
N ASN A 22 12.40 4.49 24.36
CA ASN A 22 13.03 3.98 25.59
C ASN A 22 13.74 2.62 25.46
N LEU A 23 13.90 2.11 24.24
CA LEU A 23 14.53 0.81 23.97
C LEU A 23 15.58 0.96 22.86
N THR A 24 16.81 0.57 23.18
CA THR A 24 17.98 0.65 22.29
C THR A 24 18.64 -0.71 22.12
N LEU A 25 19.05 -1.04 20.88
CA LEU A 25 19.84 -2.24 20.57
C LEU A 25 21.23 -1.85 20.03
N LEU A 26 22.28 -2.50 20.52
CA LEU A 26 23.65 -2.42 20.02
C LEU A 26 24.06 -3.77 19.39
N SER A 27 24.09 -3.86 18.07
CA SER A 27 24.45 -5.08 17.34
C SER A 27 25.85 -4.99 16.73
N GLY A 28 26.62 -6.06 16.78
CA GLY A 28 27.95 -6.10 16.17
C GLY A 28 28.74 -7.39 16.41
N PRO A 29 29.91 -7.56 15.76
CA PRO A 29 30.74 -8.76 15.88
C PRO A 29 31.25 -8.97 17.30
N ILE A 30 31.65 -10.21 17.64
CA ILE A 30 32.12 -10.59 18.98
C ILE A 30 33.26 -9.66 19.43
N THR A 31 34.19 -9.35 18.52
CA THR A 31 35.40 -8.56 18.78
C THR A 31 35.20 -7.04 18.81
N SER A 32 33.97 -6.55 18.66
CA SER A 32 33.71 -5.10 18.55
C SER A 32 33.75 -4.32 19.87
N GLY A 33 33.89 -4.97 21.03
CA GLY A 33 33.87 -4.26 22.32
C GLY A 33 32.49 -3.72 22.71
N LYS A 34 31.41 -4.40 22.30
CA LYS A 34 30.02 -4.05 22.69
C LYS A 34 29.86 -3.90 24.20
N THR A 35 30.40 -4.85 24.97
CA THR A 35 30.36 -4.82 26.43
C THR A 35 31.03 -3.55 26.98
N SER A 36 32.14 -3.10 26.38
CA SER A 36 32.83 -1.86 26.75
C SER A 36 31.98 -0.61 26.44
N LEU A 37 31.33 -0.56 25.28
CA LEU A 37 30.40 0.52 24.91
C LEU A 37 29.17 0.57 25.83
N LEU A 38 28.57 -0.59 26.13
CA LEU A 38 27.45 -0.70 27.05
C LEU A 38 27.84 -0.25 28.46
N PHE A 39 29.03 -0.64 28.92
CA PHE A 39 29.53 -0.24 30.23
C PHE A 39 29.82 1.28 30.27
N GLN A 40 30.36 1.83 29.18
CA GLN A 40 30.54 3.27 29.05
C GLN A 40 29.19 4.03 29.07
N PHE A 41 28.15 3.50 28.42
CA PHE A 41 26.79 4.02 28.53
C PHE A 41 26.29 3.98 29.98
N ALA A 42 26.48 2.86 30.68
CA ALA A 42 26.08 2.73 32.07
C ALA A 42 26.77 3.76 32.97
N ILE A 43 28.07 4.00 32.79
CA ILE A 43 28.81 5.06 33.51
C ILE A 43 28.21 6.44 33.24
N ASN A 44 27.87 6.74 31.98
CA ASN A 44 27.30 8.04 31.63
C ASN A 44 25.97 8.30 32.35
N VAL A 45 25.07 7.32 32.38
CA VAL A 45 23.80 7.43 33.11
C VAL A 45 24.04 7.45 34.63
N ALA A 46 25.01 6.66 35.11
CA ALA A 46 25.38 6.58 36.52
C ALA A 46 25.90 7.88 37.12
N THR A 47 26.40 8.81 36.30
CA THR A 47 26.73 10.16 36.78
C THR A 47 25.55 10.89 37.42
N ALA A 48 24.31 10.56 37.02
CA ALA A 48 23.10 11.22 37.49
C ALA A 48 22.11 10.30 38.21
N SER A 49 22.08 8.99 37.93
CA SER A 49 21.06 8.08 38.47
C SER A 49 21.49 6.62 38.48
N ASN A 50 20.80 5.76 39.23
CA ASN A 50 21.18 4.34 39.33
C ASN A 50 20.95 3.57 38.02
N VAL A 51 21.87 2.66 37.70
CA VAL A 51 21.82 1.80 36.51
C VAL A 51 21.94 0.35 36.93
N VAL A 52 21.19 -0.55 36.29
CA VAL A 52 21.38 -2.00 36.47
C VAL A 52 22.04 -2.57 35.23
N PHE A 53 23.15 -3.29 35.40
CA PHE A 53 23.89 -3.93 34.33
C PHE A 53 23.80 -5.45 34.46
N ILE A 54 23.06 -6.08 33.55
CA ILE A 54 22.79 -7.52 33.50
C ILE A 54 23.75 -8.20 32.54
N CYS A 55 24.45 -9.23 33.02
CA CYS A 55 25.46 -9.93 32.24
C CYS A 55 25.72 -11.36 32.78
N HIS A 56 26.45 -12.17 32.01
CA HIS A 56 27.00 -13.43 32.49
C HIS A 56 28.25 -13.21 33.33
N ARG A 57 28.29 -13.78 34.54
CA ARG A 57 29.43 -13.62 35.48
C ARG A 57 30.76 -14.03 34.86
N LYS A 58 30.82 -15.22 34.26
CA LYS A 58 32.04 -15.76 33.63
C LYS A 58 32.60 -14.85 32.53
N ARG A 59 31.72 -14.16 31.80
CA ARG A 59 32.12 -13.31 30.67
C ARG A 59 32.81 -12.03 31.16
N ILE A 60 32.25 -11.39 32.18
CA ILE A 60 32.84 -10.18 32.78
C ILE A 60 34.14 -10.50 33.54
N GLU A 61 34.19 -11.62 34.26
CA GLU A 61 35.40 -12.03 35.00
C GLU A 61 36.56 -12.40 34.07
N SER A 62 36.28 -13.02 32.91
CA SER A 62 37.31 -13.40 31.94
C SER A 62 37.76 -12.26 31.02
N ASN A 63 36.83 -11.36 30.67
CA ASN A 63 37.08 -10.25 29.75
C ASN A 63 36.38 -8.98 30.26
N PRO A 64 36.97 -8.27 31.24
CA PRO A 64 36.37 -7.06 31.79
C PRO A 64 36.24 -5.96 30.72
N PRO A 65 35.22 -5.09 30.82
CA PRO A 65 35.02 -4.02 29.83
C PRO A 65 36.18 -3.01 29.87
N PHE A 66 36.68 -2.64 28.68
CA PHE A 66 37.63 -1.54 28.54
C PHE A 66 36.95 -0.19 28.80
N LEU A 67 37.61 0.67 29.56
CA LEU A 67 37.12 2.00 29.91
C LEU A 67 37.71 3.07 28.99
N SER A 68 37.03 4.21 28.88
CA SER A 68 37.62 5.38 28.21
C SER A 68 38.74 6.00 29.04
N GLN A 69 39.72 6.61 28.37
CA GLN A 69 40.84 7.28 29.03
C GLN A 69 40.34 8.48 29.86
N GLY A 70 40.85 8.60 31.10
CA GLY A 70 40.53 9.70 32.01
C GLY A 70 39.30 9.49 32.89
N LEU A 71 38.76 8.26 32.97
CA LEU A 71 37.79 7.90 34.01
C LEU A 71 38.50 7.70 35.35
N ASP A 72 37.99 8.36 36.40
CA ASP A 72 38.44 8.17 37.77
C ASP A 72 37.73 6.95 38.40
N PRO A 73 38.44 5.85 38.71
CA PRO A 73 37.85 4.66 39.34
C PRO A 73 37.24 4.93 40.71
N SER A 74 37.62 6.03 41.37
CA SER A 74 37.06 6.44 42.66
C SER A 74 35.76 7.24 42.55
N SER A 75 35.28 7.49 41.33
CA SER A 75 34.02 8.20 41.09
C SER A 75 32.81 7.46 41.65
N ASP A 76 31.92 8.20 42.32
CA ASP A 76 30.62 7.70 42.81
C ASP A 76 29.73 7.09 41.71
N ALA A 77 30.02 7.36 40.43
CA ALA A 77 29.30 6.75 39.31
C ALA A 77 29.39 5.21 39.34
N PHE A 78 30.53 4.64 39.71
CA PHE A 78 30.68 3.18 39.79
C PHE A 78 29.80 2.56 40.89
N ASN A 79 29.63 3.25 42.01
CA ASN A 79 28.77 2.82 43.11
C ASN A 79 27.27 2.80 42.75
N ARG A 80 26.88 3.53 41.70
CA ARG A 80 25.50 3.60 41.20
C ARG A 80 25.20 2.60 40.07
N ILE A 81 26.20 1.84 39.62
CA ILE A 81 26.03 0.73 38.67
C ILE A 81 25.87 -0.57 39.46
N GLN A 82 24.67 -1.11 39.48
CA GLN A 82 24.38 -2.40 40.09
C GLN A 82 24.59 -3.53 39.08
N MET A 83 25.65 -4.31 39.28
CA MET A 83 25.90 -5.52 38.49
C MET A 83 24.93 -6.63 38.92
N LYS A 84 24.24 -7.24 37.96
CA LYS A 84 23.34 -8.36 38.19
C LYS A 84 23.70 -9.52 37.28
N TYR A 85 24.16 -10.61 37.87
CA TYR A 85 24.55 -11.81 37.13
C TYR A 85 23.35 -12.71 36.90
N VAL A 86 23.11 -13.05 35.64
CA VAL A 86 22.02 -13.93 35.20
C VAL A 86 22.60 -14.98 34.27
N ASP A 87 22.12 -16.23 34.37
CA ASP A 87 22.66 -17.36 33.61
C ASP A 87 21.76 -17.84 32.47
N ASP A 88 20.47 -17.49 32.49
CA ASP A 88 19.48 -17.94 31.50
C ASP A 88 18.32 -16.94 31.31
N ASP A 89 17.42 -17.27 30.37
CA ASP A 89 16.25 -16.47 30.08
C ASP A 89 15.20 -16.45 31.21
N GLU A 90 15.20 -17.44 32.10
CA GLU A 90 14.34 -17.46 33.28
C GLU A 90 14.74 -16.39 34.29
N GLY A 91 16.04 -16.26 34.57
CA GLY A 91 16.54 -15.20 35.45
C GLY A 91 16.23 -13.80 34.92
N LEU A 92 16.28 -13.60 33.59
CA LEU A 92 15.84 -12.35 32.96
C LEU A 92 14.36 -12.10 33.22
N ARG A 93 13.49 -13.09 32.96
CA ARG A 93 12.04 -12.94 33.19
C ARG A 93 11.72 -12.64 34.65
N ASN A 94 12.34 -13.35 35.59
CA ASN A 94 12.11 -13.16 37.02
C ASN A 94 12.47 -11.73 37.46
N TYR A 95 13.56 -11.17 36.93
CA TYR A 95 13.93 -9.79 37.21
C TYR A 95 12.89 -8.79 36.69
N PHE A 96 12.51 -8.87 35.41
CA PHE A 96 11.55 -7.91 34.84
C PHE A 96 10.12 -8.10 35.36
N ALA A 97 9.73 -9.32 35.74
CA ALA A 97 8.45 -9.56 36.40
C ALA A 97 8.36 -8.80 37.75
N ALA A 98 9.47 -8.64 38.47
CA ALA A 98 9.51 -7.95 39.76
C ALA A 98 9.54 -6.40 39.66
N PHE A 99 9.53 -5.81 38.46
CA PHE A 99 9.62 -4.33 38.29
C PHE A 99 8.54 -3.56 39.05
N HIS A 100 7.35 -4.14 39.19
CA HIS A 100 6.24 -3.52 39.91
C HIS A 100 6.45 -3.47 41.43
N LEU A 101 7.37 -4.28 41.98
CA LEU A 101 7.68 -4.36 43.41
C LEU A 101 8.78 -3.37 43.82
N HIS A 102 9.53 -2.81 42.87
CA HIS A 102 10.62 -1.89 43.19
C HIS A 102 10.09 -0.49 43.55
N LEU A 103 10.47 0.01 44.73
CA LEU A 103 10.18 1.37 45.19
C LEU A 103 10.98 2.42 44.42
N HIS A 104 12.24 2.10 44.10
CA HIS A 104 13.13 2.94 43.30
C HIS A 104 13.53 2.19 42.03
N LEU A 105 13.13 2.72 40.88
CA LEU A 105 13.43 2.14 39.58
C LEU A 105 14.75 2.71 39.05
N PRO A 106 15.59 1.89 38.37
CA PRO A 106 16.81 2.38 37.77
C PRO A 106 16.50 3.30 36.58
N ALA A 107 17.36 4.29 36.33
CA ALA A 107 17.26 5.15 35.17
C ALA A 107 17.59 4.43 33.87
N ALA A 108 18.41 3.37 33.94
CA ALA A 108 18.64 2.47 32.82
C ALA A 108 18.84 1.02 33.26
N VAL A 109 18.42 0.09 32.41
CA VAL A 109 18.73 -1.33 32.50
C VAL A 109 19.52 -1.70 31.25
N VAL A 110 20.72 -2.23 31.44
CA VAL A 110 21.62 -2.63 30.36
C VAL A 110 21.72 -4.16 30.36
N ILE A 111 21.50 -4.82 29.24
CA ILE A 111 21.63 -6.28 29.11
C ILE A 111 22.70 -6.59 28.06
N ASP A 112 23.78 -7.23 28.51
CA ASP A 112 24.86 -7.64 27.62
C ASP A 112 24.56 -9.00 26.96
N ASP A 113 24.54 -9.02 25.64
CA ASP A 113 24.33 -10.14 24.72
C ASP A 113 23.03 -10.92 24.97
N PHE A 114 21.91 -10.23 24.74
CA PHE A 114 20.57 -10.76 25.01
C PHE A 114 20.31 -12.13 24.35
N GLY A 115 20.85 -12.37 23.16
CA GLY A 115 20.66 -13.65 22.45
C GLY A 115 21.30 -14.85 23.15
N ASP A 116 22.35 -14.65 23.94
CA ASP A 116 23.13 -15.71 24.59
C ASP A 116 22.31 -16.45 25.66
N TYR A 117 21.43 -15.73 26.37
CA TYR A 117 20.53 -16.26 27.40
C TYR A 117 19.54 -17.32 26.89
N PHE A 118 19.36 -17.42 25.57
CA PHE A 118 18.44 -18.37 24.93
C PHE A 118 19.19 -19.53 24.25
N THR A 119 20.52 -19.60 24.40
CA THR A 119 21.33 -20.72 23.94
C THR A 119 21.49 -21.71 25.09
N GLN A 120 20.68 -22.78 25.10
CA GLN A 120 20.64 -23.68 26.25
C GLN A 120 21.99 -24.37 26.50
N SER A 121 22.47 -24.29 27.74
CA SER A 121 23.58 -25.10 28.24
C SER A 121 23.16 -26.35 29.03
N ASN A 122 21.87 -26.58 29.40
CA ASN A 122 21.55 -27.65 30.38
C ASN A 122 20.15 -28.32 30.34
N SER A 123 19.44 -28.41 29.19
CA SER A 123 18.20 -29.22 29.10
C SER A 123 18.21 -30.13 27.87
N ARG A 124 17.82 -31.40 28.05
CA ARG A 124 17.93 -32.53 27.09
C ARG A 124 17.03 -32.43 25.84
N THR A 125 16.64 -31.24 25.41
CA THR A 125 15.84 -31.05 24.19
C THR A 125 16.40 -29.87 23.40
N LEU A 126 17.08 -30.19 22.30
CA LEU A 126 17.57 -29.21 21.34
C LEU A 126 16.39 -28.33 20.89
N MET A 127 16.33 -27.09 21.37
CA MET A 127 15.32 -26.12 20.96
C MET A 127 15.49 -25.88 19.45
N ASN A 128 14.47 -26.21 18.66
CA ASN A 128 14.34 -25.74 17.27
C ASN A 128 14.47 -24.20 17.26
N SER A 129 15.13 -23.62 16.26
CA SER A 129 15.25 -22.16 16.03
C SER A 129 13.96 -21.40 16.32
N ARG A 130 12.81 -21.95 15.94
CA ARG A 130 11.50 -21.32 16.16
C ARG A 130 11.13 -21.19 17.64
N ALA A 131 11.49 -22.16 18.47
CA ALA A 131 11.21 -22.13 19.91
C ALA A 131 12.10 -21.10 20.63
N ARG A 132 13.38 -20.99 20.21
CA ARG A 132 14.30 -19.96 20.66
C ARG A 132 13.79 -18.56 20.32
N ASP A 133 13.39 -18.34 19.08
CA ASP A 133 12.87 -17.05 18.61
C ASP A 133 11.59 -16.66 19.38
N MET A 134 10.71 -17.62 19.67
CA MET A 134 9.52 -17.38 20.50
C MET A 134 9.85 -17.04 21.96
N ALA A 135 10.87 -17.68 22.55
CA ALA A 135 11.32 -17.35 23.90
C ALA A 135 11.92 -15.93 23.95
N MET A 136 12.75 -15.57 22.97
CA MET A 136 13.29 -14.21 22.82
C MET A 136 12.18 -13.16 22.71
N VAL A 137 11.17 -13.38 21.85
CA VAL A 137 10.02 -12.47 21.70
C VAL A 137 9.27 -12.30 23.02
N ARG A 138 9.00 -13.39 23.75
CA ARG A 138 8.28 -13.35 25.03
C ARG A 138 9.03 -12.56 26.08
N THR A 139 10.32 -12.82 26.24
CA THR A 139 11.16 -12.10 27.21
C THR A 139 11.31 -10.64 26.81
N LEU A 140 11.53 -10.32 25.53
CA LEU A 140 11.62 -8.94 25.04
C LEU A 140 10.31 -8.16 25.28
N ALA A 141 9.15 -8.79 25.03
CA ALA A 141 7.84 -8.19 25.30
C ALA A 141 7.64 -7.91 26.81
N LEU A 142 8.09 -8.83 27.68
CA LEU A 142 8.08 -8.62 29.12
C LEU A 142 8.96 -7.44 29.54
N CYS A 143 10.20 -7.37 29.01
CA CYS A 143 11.13 -6.27 29.28
C CYS A 143 10.52 -4.93 28.85
N HIS A 144 9.97 -4.87 27.63
CA HIS A 144 9.29 -3.68 27.11
C HIS A 144 8.12 -3.26 28.02
N ASN A 145 7.26 -4.19 28.43
CA ASN A 145 6.12 -3.88 29.31
C ASN A 145 6.56 -3.38 30.68
N ALA A 146 7.60 -3.98 31.27
CA ALA A 146 8.18 -3.54 32.54
C ALA A 146 8.75 -2.12 32.45
N VAL A 147 9.46 -1.79 31.36
CA VAL A 147 10.01 -0.46 31.11
C VAL A 147 8.90 0.56 30.85
N VAL A 148 7.87 0.23 30.09
CA VAL A 148 6.70 1.09 29.88
C VAL A 148 5.99 1.36 31.20
N HIS A 149 5.87 0.36 32.08
CA HIS A 149 5.33 0.57 33.42
C HIS A 149 6.22 1.47 34.26
N ALA A 150 7.54 1.24 34.27
CA ALA A 150 8.51 2.06 34.98
C ALA A 150 8.41 3.53 34.57
N ASN A 151 8.32 3.79 33.27
CA ASN A 151 8.18 5.13 32.67
C ASN A 151 6.90 5.89 33.05
N LYS A 152 5.89 5.22 33.65
CA LYS A 152 4.76 5.93 34.28
C LYS A 152 5.14 6.61 35.60
N LYS A 153 6.21 6.14 36.25
CA LYS A 153 6.68 6.62 37.57
C LYS A 153 7.98 7.43 37.45
N ALA A 154 8.94 6.96 36.66
CA ALA A 154 10.25 7.57 36.47
C ALA A 154 10.86 7.15 35.12
N THR A 155 11.70 7.99 34.52
CA THR A 155 12.36 7.67 33.25
C THR A 155 13.27 6.46 33.38
N CYS A 156 13.03 5.43 32.57
CA CYS A 156 13.82 4.20 32.53
C CYS A 156 14.09 3.82 31.07
N GLU A 157 15.37 3.71 30.72
CA GLU A 157 15.83 3.24 29.42
C GLU A 157 16.26 1.77 29.48
N LEU A 158 15.98 1.01 28.41
CA LEU A 158 16.48 -0.36 28.27
C LEU A 158 17.43 -0.43 27.08
N VAL A 159 18.65 -0.89 27.34
CA VAL A 159 19.70 -1.04 26.32
C VAL A 159 20.11 -2.50 26.25
N LEU A 160 20.06 -3.08 25.06
CA LEU A 160 20.42 -4.47 24.80
C LEU A 160 21.63 -4.51 23.87
N SER A 161 22.52 -5.49 24.00
CA SER A 161 23.44 -5.86 22.91
C SER A 161 23.10 -7.20 22.29
N GLU A 162 23.48 -7.37 21.03
CA GLU A 162 23.37 -8.63 20.30
C GLU A 162 24.64 -8.88 19.50
N THR A 163 25.19 -10.09 19.61
CA THR A 163 26.30 -10.54 18.79
C THR A 163 25.82 -10.97 17.40
N SER A 164 26.38 -10.38 16.33
CA SER A 164 26.11 -10.74 14.93
C SER A 164 27.39 -10.83 14.10
N SER A 165 27.47 -11.77 13.15
CA SER A 165 28.68 -12.03 12.35
C SER A 165 28.91 -11.03 11.19
N GLY A 166 28.34 -9.83 11.26
CA GLY A 166 28.50 -8.78 10.24
C GLY A 166 27.47 -8.81 9.10
N ASP A 167 26.90 -9.97 8.79
CA ASP A 167 25.68 -10.09 7.99
C ASP A 167 24.46 -10.11 8.90
N SER A 168 23.42 -9.36 8.51
CA SER A 168 22.19 -9.09 9.26
C SER A 168 21.81 -10.24 10.22
N PRO A 169 21.76 -10.04 11.55
CA PRO A 169 21.37 -11.10 12.47
C PRO A 169 20.08 -11.76 12.01
N ARG A 170 20.05 -13.09 11.98
CA ARG A 170 18.84 -13.85 11.61
C ARG A 170 17.64 -13.44 12.48
N SER A 171 17.87 -12.89 13.66
CA SER A 171 16.93 -12.37 14.66
C SER A 171 16.62 -10.86 14.55
N LEU A 172 17.24 -10.10 13.65
CA LEU A 172 17.04 -8.64 13.53
C LEU A 172 15.58 -8.28 13.20
N PHE A 173 14.83 -9.19 12.56
CA PHE A 173 13.39 -9.03 12.33
C PHE A 173 12.59 -8.98 13.64
N ILE A 174 13.03 -9.70 14.69
CA ILE A 174 12.40 -9.68 16.01
C ILE A 174 12.60 -8.29 16.62
N TYR A 175 13.83 -7.80 16.62
CA TYR A 175 14.15 -6.52 17.24
C TYR A 175 13.56 -5.32 16.49
N LYS A 176 13.56 -5.32 15.15
CA LYS A 176 12.97 -4.24 14.33
C LYS A 176 11.49 -3.98 14.64
N ARG A 177 10.76 -4.97 15.16
CA ARG A 177 9.35 -4.81 15.55
C ARG A 177 9.16 -4.07 16.88
N TRP A 178 10.12 -4.17 17.80
CA TRP A 178 9.97 -3.72 19.19
C TRP A 178 10.95 -2.61 19.60
N ILE A 179 12.08 -2.49 18.89
CA ILE A 179 13.19 -1.61 19.23
C ILE A 179 13.26 -0.46 18.20
N PRO A 180 12.91 0.77 18.61
CA PRO A 180 12.95 1.94 17.72
C PRO A 180 14.38 2.38 17.40
N SER A 181 15.33 2.23 18.34
CA SER A 181 16.71 2.72 18.20
C SER A 181 17.68 1.55 18.05
N ILE A 182 18.20 1.33 16.83
CA ILE A 182 19.17 0.25 16.56
C ILE A 182 20.50 0.85 16.13
N PHE A 183 21.56 0.51 16.86
CA PHE A 183 22.94 0.83 16.53
C PHE A 183 23.66 -0.42 16.02
N THR A 184 24.38 -0.29 14.90
CA THR A 184 25.16 -1.38 14.32
C THR A 184 26.64 -1.02 14.32
N ILE A 185 27.48 -2.00 14.65
CA ILE A 185 28.94 -1.88 14.65
C ILE A 185 29.51 -2.71 13.53
N LYS A 186 30.37 -2.10 12.72
CA LYS A 186 31.15 -2.79 11.68
C LYS A 186 32.64 -2.51 11.86
N GLY A 187 33.48 -3.50 11.54
CA GLY A 187 34.92 -3.28 11.46
C GLY A 187 35.26 -2.30 10.33
N HIS A 188 36.20 -1.39 10.57
CA HIS A 188 36.61 -0.32 9.65
C HIS A 188 38.10 -0.43 9.25
N GLY A 189 38.71 -1.60 9.44
CA GLY A 189 40.15 -1.79 9.22
C GLY A 189 41.01 -1.24 10.37
N ASP A 190 42.26 -1.69 10.47
CA ASP A 190 43.27 -1.22 11.42
C ASP A 190 42.85 -1.25 12.91
N GLY A 191 42.03 -2.23 13.31
CA GLY A 191 41.54 -2.35 14.70
C GLY A 191 40.48 -1.32 15.10
N SER A 192 39.99 -0.52 14.14
CA SER A 192 38.92 0.45 14.33
C SER A 192 37.54 -0.11 13.98
N PHE A 193 36.52 0.47 14.62
CA PHE A 193 35.12 0.10 14.49
C PHE A 193 34.28 1.34 14.21
N LEU A 194 33.22 1.15 13.42
CA LEU A 194 32.27 2.19 13.07
C LEU A 194 30.90 1.83 13.65
N LEU A 195 30.45 2.64 14.60
CA LEU A 195 29.12 2.62 15.18
C LEU A 195 28.18 3.48 14.33
N ARG A 196 27.05 2.93 13.88
CA ARG A 196 26.03 3.65 13.11
C ARG A 196 24.66 3.53 13.75
N SER A 197 23.95 4.64 13.91
CA SER A 197 22.54 4.65 14.32
C SER A 197 21.62 4.52 13.10
N HIS A 198 20.64 3.62 13.17
CA HIS A 198 19.55 3.53 12.20
C HIS A 198 18.34 4.32 12.74
N GLY A 199 18.10 5.52 12.21
CA GLY A 199 17.03 6.43 12.63
C GLY A 199 16.94 7.70 11.77
N SER A 200 16.02 8.62 12.11
CA SER A 200 15.76 9.86 11.35
C SER A 200 16.95 10.84 11.30
N SER A 201 17.92 10.68 12.20
CA SER A 201 19.20 11.38 12.21
C SER A 201 20.30 10.32 12.25
N GLU A 202 20.86 9.94 11.09
CA GLU A 202 22.01 9.04 11.05
C GLU A 202 23.21 9.70 11.77
N LYS A 203 23.53 9.18 12.94
CA LYS A 203 24.75 9.52 13.69
C LYS A 203 25.72 8.36 13.53
N SER A 204 26.97 8.67 13.21
CA SER A 204 28.04 7.70 13.15
C SER A 204 29.22 8.12 14.03
N ALA A 205 29.85 7.14 14.67
CA ALA A 205 31.03 7.34 15.51
C ALA A 205 32.07 6.28 15.16
N LYS A 206 33.30 6.73 14.93
CA LYS A 206 34.47 5.86 14.76
C LYS A 206 35.19 5.72 16.09
N TYR A 207 35.50 4.50 16.49
CA TYR A 207 36.21 4.22 17.73
C TYR A 207 37.16 3.03 17.56
N SER A 208 38.16 2.92 18.42
CA SER A 208 39.07 1.79 18.45
C SER A 208 39.25 1.27 19.88
N ILE A 209 39.74 0.04 19.97
CA ILE A 209 40.19 -0.56 21.21
C ILE A 209 41.70 -0.68 21.09
N ALA A 210 42.42 0.24 21.72
CA ALA A 210 43.88 0.29 21.67
C ALA A 210 44.43 0.47 23.08
N LEU A 211 45.55 -0.22 23.38
CA LEU A 211 46.21 -0.16 24.69
C LEU A 211 45.26 -0.46 25.87
N GLN A 212 44.28 -1.36 25.69
CA GLN A 212 43.25 -1.69 26.69
C GLN A 212 42.29 -0.53 27.04
N TYR A 213 42.20 0.49 26.19
CA TYR A 213 41.24 1.59 26.33
C TYR A 213 40.24 1.63 25.18
N LEU A 214 39.03 2.10 25.49
CA LEU A 214 38.03 2.48 24.51
C LEU A 214 38.28 3.92 24.05
N ILE A 215 38.71 4.11 22.81
CA ILE A 215 39.10 5.42 22.25
C ILE A 215 38.06 5.86 21.22
N LEU A 216 37.44 7.01 21.43
CA LEU A 216 36.63 7.66 20.39
C LEU A 216 37.55 8.41 19.43
N GLU A 217 37.59 7.98 18.18
CA GLU A 217 38.42 8.60 17.15
C GLU A 217 37.73 9.80 16.51
N GLU A 218 36.48 9.63 16.08
CA GLU A 218 35.77 10.66 15.29
C GLU A 218 34.25 10.59 15.47
N LEU A 219 33.60 11.75 15.55
CA LEU A 219 32.14 11.88 15.45
C LEU A 219 31.77 12.38 14.06
N LEU A 220 31.16 11.50 13.28
CA LEU A 220 30.72 11.77 11.92
C LEU A 220 29.26 12.24 11.97
N LEU A 221 29.06 13.55 12.06
CA LEU A 221 27.76 14.19 11.87
C LEU A 221 27.55 14.47 10.39
N LYS A 222 26.85 13.60 9.68
CA LYS A 222 26.36 13.91 8.33
C LYS A 222 25.08 14.73 8.44
N HIS A 223 25.15 16.01 8.07
CA HIS A 223 23.97 16.70 7.56
C HIS A 223 23.45 15.89 6.35
N SER A 224 22.14 15.65 6.36
CA SER A 224 21.37 14.88 5.39
C SER A 224 22.05 14.65 4.04
N LEU A 225 22.22 13.37 3.65
CA LEU A 225 22.01 12.89 2.28
C LEU A 225 21.96 11.35 2.28
N SER A 226 20.81 10.84 1.85
CA SER A 226 20.51 9.52 1.26
C SER A 226 21.18 8.27 1.86
N MET A 227 20.36 7.37 2.41
CA MET A 227 20.63 5.93 2.37
C MET A 227 21.02 5.60 0.92
N GLU A 228 22.26 5.18 0.67
CA GLU A 228 22.66 4.71 -0.66
C GLU A 228 22.06 3.33 -0.87
N TRP A 229 20.83 3.32 -1.37
CA TRP A 229 20.19 2.11 -1.86
C TRP A 229 20.98 1.41 -2.98
N GLY A 230 22.04 2.03 -3.52
CA GLY A 230 22.95 1.43 -4.48
C GLY A 230 23.76 0.24 -3.94
N ASN A 231 23.81 0.04 -2.62
CA ASN A 231 24.56 -1.06 -1.98
C ASN A 231 23.68 -2.26 -1.56
N LEU A 232 22.36 -2.21 -1.78
CA LEU A 232 21.48 -3.37 -1.57
C LEU A 232 21.55 -4.30 -2.79
N PRO A 233 21.62 -5.63 -2.61
CA PRO A 233 21.49 -6.57 -3.72
C PRO A 233 20.21 -6.31 -4.51
N GLY A 234 20.28 -6.32 -5.83
CA GLY A 234 19.13 -6.00 -6.70
C GLY A 234 17.87 -6.80 -6.38
N GLU A 235 18.03 -8.08 -6.02
CA GLU A 235 16.94 -8.96 -5.60
C GLU A 235 16.22 -8.50 -4.33
N MET A 236 16.95 -7.93 -3.35
CA MET A 236 16.35 -7.36 -2.15
C MET A 236 15.61 -6.05 -2.44
N ILE A 237 16.13 -5.22 -3.34
CA ILE A 237 15.44 -4.01 -3.80
C ILE A 237 14.15 -4.39 -4.52
N GLU A 238 14.23 -5.39 -5.39
CA GLU A 238 13.07 -5.93 -6.11
C GLU A 238 12.03 -6.52 -5.14
N GLU A 239 12.46 -7.26 -4.12
CA GLU A 239 11.58 -7.75 -3.06
C GLU A 239 10.92 -6.58 -2.32
N ILE A 240 11.69 -5.64 -1.76
CA ILE A 240 11.15 -4.49 -1.02
C ILE A 240 10.16 -3.71 -1.90
N PHE A 241 10.56 -3.36 -3.13
CA PHE A 241 9.70 -2.62 -4.03
C PHE A 241 8.45 -3.42 -4.38
N SER A 242 8.48 -4.76 -4.42
CA SER A 242 7.28 -5.55 -4.71
C SER A 242 6.17 -5.40 -3.66
N TRP A 243 6.51 -4.96 -2.44
CA TRP A 243 5.56 -4.69 -1.34
C TRP A 243 5.21 -3.20 -1.20
N VAL A 244 5.87 -2.31 -1.95
CA VAL A 244 5.63 -0.86 -1.87
C VAL A 244 4.51 -0.48 -2.84
N PRO A 245 3.55 0.37 -2.44
CA PRO A 245 2.48 0.84 -3.31
C PRO A 245 2.98 1.42 -4.64
N ALA A 246 2.34 1.06 -5.76
CA ALA A 246 2.73 1.53 -7.09
C ALA A 246 2.83 3.06 -7.20
N LYS A 247 1.97 3.79 -6.48
CA LYS A 247 1.99 5.27 -6.44
C LYS A 247 3.26 5.83 -5.80
N SER A 248 3.79 5.15 -4.77
CA SER A 248 5.05 5.54 -4.13
C SER A 248 6.22 5.18 -5.03
N LEU A 249 6.18 3.99 -5.65
CA LEU A 249 7.20 3.54 -6.60
C LEU A 249 7.31 4.42 -7.84
N SER A 250 6.20 4.95 -8.36
CA SER A 250 6.26 5.84 -9.53
C SER A 250 7.08 7.11 -9.26
N ARG A 251 7.13 7.59 -8.01
CA ARG A 251 7.99 8.70 -7.59
C ARG A 251 9.47 8.31 -7.52
N PHE A 252 9.79 7.04 -7.28
CA PHE A 252 11.17 6.53 -7.25
C PHE A 252 11.77 6.38 -8.64
N GLN A 253 10.96 6.40 -9.70
CA GLN A 253 11.47 6.40 -11.07
C GLN A 253 12.30 7.64 -11.40
N SER A 254 12.04 8.78 -10.74
CA SER A 254 12.81 10.02 -10.96
C SER A 254 14.09 10.12 -10.13
N THR A 255 14.32 9.21 -9.19
CA THR A 255 15.45 9.31 -8.25
C THR A 255 16.66 8.46 -8.66
N SER A 256 16.49 7.40 -9.45
CA SER A 256 17.58 6.53 -9.90
C SER A 256 17.29 5.86 -11.24
N LYS A 257 18.28 5.84 -12.15
CA LYS A 257 18.19 5.11 -13.43
C LYS A 257 18.09 3.60 -13.23
N HIS A 258 18.79 3.06 -12.24
CA HIS A 258 18.75 1.63 -11.93
C HIS A 258 17.36 1.21 -11.45
N TRP A 259 16.75 2.00 -10.55
CA TRP A 259 15.38 1.76 -10.09
C TRP A 259 14.37 1.96 -11.18
N GLN A 260 14.54 3.00 -12.00
CA GLN A 260 13.68 3.20 -13.15
C GLN A 260 13.71 1.97 -14.07
N ALA A 261 14.87 1.37 -14.33
CA ALA A 261 14.98 0.15 -15.12
C ALA A 261 14.28 -1.04 -14.45
N LEU A 262 14.49 -1.23 -13.13
CA LEU A 262 13.84 -2.29 -12.35
C LEU A 262 12.31 -2.17 -12.35
N LEU A 263 11.79 -0.98 -12.04
CA LEU A 263 10.36 -0.67 -11.98
C LEU A 263 9.68 -0.75 -13.34
N LYS A 264 10.45 -0.60 -14.42
CA LYS A 264 10.00 -0.79 -15.80
C LYS A 264 10.11 -2.25 -16.27
N SER A 265 10.75 -3.15 -15.52
CA SER A 265 10.90 -4.54 -15.97
C SER A 265 9.57 -5.30 -15.90
N GLU A 266 9.30 -6.15 -16.89
CA GLU A 266 8.07 -6.96 -16.95
C GLU A 266 8.02 -7.99 -15.82
N SER A 267 9.18 -8.52 -15.40
CA SER A 267 9.31 -9.44 -14.26
C SER A 267 8.90 -8.78 -12.95
N PHE A 268 9.38 -7.56 -12.69
CA PHE A 268 9.01 -6.82 -11.50
C PHE A 268 7.53 -6.47 -11.48
N ALA A 269 6.98 -5.97 -12.59
CA ALA A 269 5.55 -5.69 -12.68
C ALA A 269 4.71 -6.95 -12.37
N LYS A 270 5.18 -8.14 -12.80
CA LYS A 270 4.51 -9.40 -12.46
C LYS A 270 4.55 -9.71 -10.97
N LYS A 271 5.72 -9.55 -10.34
CA LYS A 271 5.95 -9.78 -8.92
C LYS A 271 5.18 -8.79 -8.04
N HIS A 272 5.22 -7.51 -8.38
CA HIS A 272 4.47 -6.45 -7.71
C HIS A 272 2.97 -6.69 -7.73
N SER A 273 2.38 -7.05 -8.90
CA SER A 273 0.95 -7.39 -8.97
C SER A 273 0.55 -8.60 -8.14
N ALA A 274 1.46 -9.55 -7.87
CA ALA A 274 1.18 -10.72 -7.05
C ALA A 274 1.27 -10.42 -5.54
N ASN A 275 2.10 -9.45 -5.16
CA ASN A 275 2.41 -9.12 -3.76
C ASN A 275 1.58 -7.95 -3.20
N ASN A 276 0.99 -7.10 -4.04
CA ASN A 276 0.09 -6.06 -3.55
C ASN A 276 -1.18 -6.71 -2.97
N ALA A 277 -1.20 -6.83 -1.65
CA ALA A 277 -2.43 -7.06 -0.89
C ALA A 277 -3.25 -5.74 -0.83
N PRO A 278 -4.58 -5.84 -0.75
CA PRO A 278 -5.51 -4.70 -0.83
C PRO A 278 -5.62 -3.86 0.45
N ASP A 279 -4.57 -3.79 1.28
CA ASP A 279 -4.55 -3.05 2.56
C ASP A 279 -4.32 -1.53 2.40
N GLU A 280 -4.31 -1.01 1.16
CA GLU A 280 -4.38 0.43 0.93
C GLU A 280 -5.84 0.93 0.92
N ASP A 281 -6.06 2.14 1.43
CA ASP A 281 -7.34 2.86 1.30
C ASP A 281 -7.91 2.69 -0.13
N PRO A 282 -9.14 2.19 -0.33
CA PRO A 282 -9.68 1.91 -1.65
C PRO A 282 -9.69 3.19 -2.50
N LEU A 283 -8.88 3.19 -3.55
CA LEU A 283 -8.80 4.28 -4.51
C LEU A 283 -9.84 4.08 -5.61
N SER A 284 -10.48 5.17 -6.01
CA SER A 284 -11.42 5.17 -7.12
C SER A 284 -11.03 6.20 -8.17
N ILE A 285 -11.33 5.90 -9.43
CA ILE A 285 -11.25 6.87 -10.51
C ILE A 285 -12.63 7.46 -10.75
N MET A 286 -12.67 8.79 -10.83
CA MET A 286 -13.83 9.55 -11.25
C MET A 286 -13.57 10.35 -12.52
N LEU A 287 -14.54 10.35 -13.44
CA LEU A 287 -14.55 11.26 -14.58
C LEU A 287 -15.50 12.42 -14.26
N ILE A 288 -14.98 13.63 -14.09
CA ILE A 288 -15.78 14.84 -13.80
C ILE A 288 -15.39 15.92 -14.80
N ASP A 289 -16.36 16.51 -15.50
CA ASP A 289 -16.15 17.54 -16.53
C ASP A 289 -15.01 17.23 -17.50
N TYR A 290 -15.01 16.00 -18.00
CA TYR A 290 -14.02 15.50 -18.96
C TYR A 290 -12.58 15.43 -18.44
N ARG A 291 -12.39 15.42 -17.11
CA ARG A 291 -11.11 15.23 -16.44
C ARG A 291 -11.16 14.02 -15.52
N VAL A 292 -10.02 13.34 -15.41
CA VAL A 292 -9.89 12.12 -14.61
C VAL A 292 -9.30 12.47 -13.25
N PHE A 293 -10.02 12.10 -12.20
CA PHE A 293 -9.66 12.34 -10.81
C PHE A 293 -9.44 11.02 -10.09
N LEU A 294 -8.41 10.98 -9.25
CA LEU A 294 -8.26 9.97 -8.22
C LEU A 294 -8.99 10.47 -6.98
N VAL A 295 -9.92 9.68 -6.46
CA VAL A 295 -10.70 10.00 -5.28
C VAL A 295 -10.57 8.92 -4.21
N ARG A 296 -10.70 9.33 -2.96
CA ARG A 296 -10.83 8.48 -1.79
C ARG A 296 -12.25 8.58 -1.27
N ILE A 297 -12.89 7.44 -1.08
CA ILE A 297 -14.25 7.35 -0.56
C ILE A 297 -14.17 6.75 0.84
N ASN A 298 -14.43 7.58 1.85
CA ASN A 298 -14.39 7.19 3.24
C ASN A 298 -15.81 6.90 3.72
N LEU A 299 -16.19 5.63 3.72
CA LEU A 299 -17.52 5.19 4.16
C LEU A 299 -17.68 5.12 5.69
N HIS A 300 -16.57 5.16 6.42
CA HIS A 300 -16.53 5.09 7.90
C HIS A 300 -16.56 6.47 8.58
N ASP A 301 -16.37 7.55 7.82
CA ASP A 301 -16.55 8.91 8.35
C ASP A 301 -18.04 9.11 8.69
N ASP A 302 -18.34 9.89 9.73
CA ASP A 302 -19.69 10.33 10.06
C ASP A 302 -19.77 11.87 9.98
N PRO A 303 -20.33 12.44 8.89
CA PRO A 303 -20.93 11.77 7.73
C PRO A 303 -19.90 11.20 6.74
N PRO A 304 -20.26 10.20 5.91
CA PRO A 304 -19.40 9.67 4.85
C PRO A 304 -18.86 10.77 3.94
N SER A 305 -17.57 10.67 3.57
CA SER A 305 -16.89 11.72 2.81
C SER A 305 -16.24 11.22 1.53
N VAL A 306 -16.14 12.09 0.52
CA VAL A 306 -15.43 11.83 -0.74
C VAL A 306 -14.41 12.93 -0.93
N LYS A 307 -13.12 12.57 -1.00
CA LYS A 307 -12.01 13.52 -1.11
C LYS A 307 -11.23 13.28 -2.40
N VAL A 308 -10.98 14.35 -3.16
CA VAL A 308 -10.08 14.27 -4.31
C VAL A 308 -8.65 14.15 -3.82
N ALA A 309 -8.00 13.06 -4.19
CA ALA A 309 -6.60 12.82 -3.86
C ALA A 309 -5.66 13.41 -4.92
N TYR A 310 -6.06 13.38 -6.19
CA TYR A 310 -5.23 13.86 -7.30
C TYR A 310 -6.07 14.10 -8.56
N GLN A 311 -5.72 15.11 -9.37
CA GLN A 311 -6.23 15.27 -10.73
C GLN A 311 -5.18 14.81 -11.73
N PHE A 312 -5.52 13.84 -12.56
CA PHE A 312 -4.62 13.40 -13.63
C PHE A 312 -4.75 14.31 -14.86
N ASN A 313 -3.60 14.62 -15.47
CA ASN A 313 -3.53 15.43 -16.68
C ASN A 313 -2.99 14.60 -17.84
N LEU A 314 -3.86 14.30 -18.80
CA LEU A 314 -3.47 13.66 -20.05
C LEU A 314 -2.92 14.72 -21.02
N LYS A 315 -1.64 14.61 -21.37
CA LYS A 315 -1.01 15.49 -22.37
C LYS A 315 -1.45 15.08 -23.77
N ASP A 316 -1.82 16.07 -24.57
CA ASP A 316 -2.19 15.89 -25.96
C ASP A 316 -0.97 16.02 -26.87
N PRO A 317 -0.62 15.00 -27.69
CA PRO A 317 0.54 15.07 -28.59
C PRO A 317 0.31 16.01 -29.78
N ASP A 318 -0.94 16.25 -30.19
CA ASP A 318 -1.26 17.00 -31.41
C ASP A 318 -1.45 18.51 -31.16
N HIS A 319 -1.58 18.93 -29.90
CA HIS A 319 -1.72 20.34 -29.54
C HIS A 319 -0.38 20.95 -29.10
N LYS A 320 0.10 21.96 -29.84
CA LYS A 320 1.34 22.71 -29.53
C LYS A 320 1.27 23.52 -28.23
N SER A 321 0.08 23.72 -27.67
CA SER A 321 -0.12 24.30 -26.34
C SER A 321 -0.29 23.21 -25.29
N SER A 322 0.11 23.47 -24.05
CA SER A 322 -0.05 22.64 -22.83
C SER A 322 -1.50 22.31 -22.42
N GLN A 323 -2.42 22.24 -23.38
CA GLN A 323 -3.83 21.91 -23.15
C GLN A 323 -3.98 20.42 -22.80
N VAL A 324 -4.73 20.17 -21.73
CA VAL A 324 -5.06 18.82 -21.25
C VAL A 324 -6.16 18.24 -22.13
N ALA A 325 -5.96 17.03 -22.65
CA ALA A 325 -6.94 16.38 -23.50
C ALA A 325 -8.25 16.11 -22.73
N ALA A 326 -9.38 16.54 -23.30
CA ALA A 326 -10.70 16.36 -22.69
C ALA A 326 -11.21 14.93 -22.90
N ILE A 327 -11.35 14.16 -21.81
CA ILE A 327 -11.70 12.74 -21.84
C ILE A 327 -13.22 12.55 -21.80
N ARG A 328 -13.76 11.80 -22.75
CA ARG A 328 -15.19 11.51 -22.91
C ARG A 328 -15.63 10.20 -22.24
N LYS A 329 -14.87 9.12 -22.35
CA LYS A 329 -15.14 7.84 -21.67
C LYS A 329 -13.84 7.25 -21.17
N VAL A 330 -13.92 6.52 -20.07
CA VAL A 330 -12.81 5.78 -19.46
C VAL A 330 -13.26 4.33 -19.24
N PHE A 331 -12.37 3.40 -19.53
CA PHE A 331 -12.48 1.97 -19.22
C PHE A 331 -11.22 1.57 -18.47
N HIS A 332 -11.32 0.66 -17.52
CA HIS A 332 -10.22 0.22 -16.68
C HIS A 332 -9.97 -1.28 -16.86
N CYS A 333 -8.71 -1.71 -16.92
CA CYS A 333 -8.28 -3.11 -16.88
C CYS A 333 -6.89 -3.19 -16.23
N ASP A 334 -6.75 -3.92 -15.12
CA ASP A 334 -5.48 -4.18 -14.42
C ASP A 334 -4.60 -2.93 -14.19
N GLY A 335 -5.22 -1.80 -13.84
CA GLY A 335 -4.57 -0.51 -13.60
C GLY A 335 -4.24 0.32 -14.85
N LEU A 336 -4.48 -0.21 -16.05
CA LEU A 336 -4.48 0.58 -17.29
C LEU A 336 -5.85 1.18 -17.58
N LEU A 337 -5.85 2.38 -18.15
CA LEU A 337 -7.05 3.04 -18.63
C LEU A 337 -7.08 3.06 -20.15
N LEU A 338 -8.22 2.74 -20.74
CA LEU A 338 -8.55 3.07 -22.11
C LEU A 338 -9.46 4.29 -22.10
N CYS A 339 -9.04 5.37 -22.76
CA CYS A 339 -9.77 6.62 -22.81
C CYS A 339 -10.18 6.97 -24.24
N THR A 340 -11.40 7.46 -24.40
CA THR A 340 -11.82 8.17 -25.61
C THR A 340 -11.88 9.65 -25.30
N THR A 341 -11.37 10.49 -26.18
CA THR A 341 -11.39 11.95 -26.03
C THR A 341 -12.62 12.57 -26.70
N LYS A 342 -12.89 13.87 -26.45
CA LYS A 342 -14.01 14.59 -27.08
C LYS A 342 -13.93 14.63 -28.62
N ASP A 343 -12.72 14.74 -29.15
CA ASP A 343 -12.41 14.68 -30.58
C ASP A 343 -12.36 13.23 -31.13
N LYS A 344 -12.76 12.25 -30.31
CA LYS A 344 -12.95 10.83 -30.64
C LYS A 344 -11.67 10.01 -30.80
N ARG A 345 -10.49 10.58 -30.49
CA ARG A 345 -9.24 9.81 -30.46
C ARG A 345 -9.23 8.80 -29.31
N LEU A 346 -8.38 7.79 -29.47
CA LEU A 346 -8.26 6.66 -28.55
C LEU A 346 -6.86 6.65 -27.93
N VAL A 347 -6.79 6.48 -26.62
CA VAL A 347 -5.52 6.43 -25.89
C VAL A 347 -5.56 5.38 -24.78
N VAL A 348 -4.51 4.57 -24.73
CA VAL A 348 -4.20 3.73 -23.57
C VAL A 348 -3.29 4.55 -22.66
N TRP A 349 -3.64 4.62 -21.38
CA TRP A 349 -2.99 5.48 -20.40
C TRP A 349 -2.76 4.70 -19.12
N ASN A 350 -1.53 4.74 -18.60
CA ASN A 350 -1.23 4.37 -17.24
C ASN A 350 -1.12 5.67 -16.41
N PRO A 351 -2.11 6.00 -15.56
CA PRO A 351 -2.08 7.21 -14.74
C PRO A 351 -0.95 7.22 -13.71
N CYS A 352 -0.48 6.05 -13.27
CA CYS A 352 0.55 5.93 -12.24
C CYS A 352 1.95 6.17 -12.78
N SER A 353 2.29 5.60 -13.95
CA SER A 353 3.59 5.85 -14.60
C SER A 353 3.57 7.10 -15.49
N GLY A 354 2.38 7.58 -15.89
CA GLY A 354 2.22 8.65 -16.86
C GLY A 354 2.43 8.21 -18.32
N GLU A 355 2.70 6.91 -18.57
CA GLU A 355 2.86 6.37 -19.92
C GLU A 355 1.54 6.46 -20.69
N THR A 356 1.62 6.88 -21.96
CA THR A 356 0.48 6.99 -22.86
C THR A 356 0.81 6.37 -24.21
N LYS A 357 -0.18 5.74 -24.84
CA LYS A 357 -0.10 5.25 -26.22
C LYS A 357 -1.37 5.64 -26.95
N TRP A 358 -1.22 6.50 -27.94
CA TRP A 358 -2.31 6.92 -28.81
C TRP A 358 -2.50 5.89 -29.91
N VAL A 359 -3.73 5.38 -30.03
CA VAL A 359 -4.06 4.29 -30.94
C VAL A 359 -4.82 4.86 -32.13
N LYS A 360 -4.19 4.81 -33.32
CA LYS A 360 -4.85 5.19 -34.56
C LYS A 360 -5.94 4.17 -34.90
N PRO A 361 -7.09 4.60 -35.46
CA PRO A 361 -8.12 3.67 -35.88
C PRO A 361 -7.65 2.99 -37.17
N ARG A 362 -8.17 1.80 -37.47
CA ARG A 362 -7.90 1.15 -38.76
C ARG A 362 -8.40 1.97 -39.96
N ASP A 363 -9.63 2.49 -39.85
CA ASP A 363 -10.26 3.31 -40.89
C ASP A 363 -10.49 4.75 -40.42
N ARG A 364 -11.41 4.94 -39.47
CA ARG A 364 -11.78 6.24 -38.88
C ARG A 364 -12.42 6.07 -37.52
N TYR A 365 -12.29 7.09 -36.67
CA TYR A 365 -13.02 7.15 -35.40
C TYR A 365 -14.50 7.44 -35.63
N LYS A 366 -15.39 6.63 -35.05
CA LYS A 366 -16.85 6.85 -35.11
C LYS A 366 -17.39 7.20 -33.72
N LYS A 367 -18.35 8.13 -33.67
CA LYS A 367 -18.99 8.59 -32.42
C LYS A 367 -19.70 7.46 -31.66
N HIS A 368 -20.07 6.39 -32.36
CA HIS A 368 -20.86 5.28 -31.84
C HIS A 368 -20.05 3.99 -31.69
N ASP A 369 -18.72 4.07 -31.83
CA ASP A 369 -17.85 2.95 -31.52
C ASP A 369 -17.96 2.61 -30.03
N TYR A 370 -18.11 1.32 -29.75
CA TYR A 370 -17.90 0.76 -28.43
C TYR A 370 -16.48 0.25 -28.34
N TYR A 371 -15.84 0.55 -27.22
CA TYR A 371 -14.49 0.10 -26.93
C TYR A 371 -14.49 -0.73 -25.65
N ALA A 372 -13.56 -1.67 -25.59
CA ALA A 372 -13.29 -2.49 -24.42
C ALA A 372 -11.78 -2.67 -24.29
N LEU A 373 -11.29 -2.76 -23.06
CA LEU A 373 -9.90 -3.10 -22.76
C LEU A 373 -9.91 -4.41 -22.00
N GLY A 374 -9.11 -5.36 -22.46
CA GLY A 374 -8.92 -6.63 -21.78
C GLY A 374 -7.48 -7.11 -21.84
N SER A 375 -7.22 -8.15 -21.09
CA SER A 375 -5.90 -8.72 -20.85
C SER A 375 -5.99 -10.23 -20.93
N SER A 376 -5.14 -10.84 -21.75
CA SER A 376 -4.89 -12.28 -21.75
C SER A 376 -3.41 -12.49 -21.45
N CYS A 377 -3.10 -13.14 -20.32
CA CYS A 377 -1.71 -13.35 -19.87
C CYS A 377 -0.85 -12.06 -19.85
N LYS A 378 -1.43 -10.92 -19.45
CA LYS A 378 -0.79 -9.58 -19.41
C LYS A 378 -0.43 -9.01 -20.78
N GLN A 379 -0.99 -9.57 -21.85
CA GLN A 379 -1.05 -8.94 -23.16
C GLN A 379 -2.39 -8.21 -23.29
N TYR A 380 -2.31 -6.89 -23.41
CA TYR A 380 -3.49 -6.06 -23.50
C TYR A 380 -3.96 -5.96 -24.94
N LYS A 381 -5.27 -6.03 -25.11
CA LYS A 381 -5.93 -5.89 -26.40
C LYS A 381 -7.12 -4.94 -26.25
N ILE A 382 -7.41 -4.21 -27.33
CA ILE A 382 -8.56 -3.32 -27.39
C ILE A 382 -9.57 -3.94 -28.35
N LEU A 383 -10.77 -4.22 -27.84
CA LEU A 383 -11.91 -4.54 -28.70
C LEU A 383 -12.55 -3.24 -29.15
N ARG A 384 -12.80 -3.12 -30.45
CA ARG A 384 -13.67 -2.10 -31.02
C ARG A 384 -14.87 -2.77 -31.68
N VAL A 385 -16.07 -2.32 -31.31
CA VAL A 385 -17.32 -2.72 -31.97
C VAL A 385 -17.91 -1.50 -32.68
N ASP A 386 -17.97 -1.59 -34.00
CA ASP A 386 -18.66 -0.64 -34.86
C ASP A 386 -20.17 -0.92 -34.80
N SER A 387 -20.87 -0.15 -33.97
CA SER A 387 -22.32 -0.20 -33.89
C SER A 387 -22.92 0.54 -35.08
N GLN A 388 -23.29 -0.25 -36.10
CA GLN A 388 -24.00 0.26 -37.26
C GLN A 388 -25.48 0.42 -36.92
N LYS A 389 -26.03 1.60 -37.17
CA LYS A 389 -27.44 1.93 -36.93
C LYS A 389 -28.37 1.51 -38.07
N ILE A 390 -27.86 0.76 -39.05
CA ILE A 390 -28.63 0.26 -40.17
C ILE A 390 -29.27 -1.05 -39.72
N LEU A 391 -30.58 -1.19 -39.92
CA LEU A 391 -31.29 -2.43 -39.64
C LEU A 391 -31.10 -3.43 -40.80
N PRO A 392 -30.85 -4.72 -40.53
CA PRO A 392 -30.60 -5.32 -39.21
C PRO A 392 -29.25 -4.86 -38.63
N ILE A 393 -29.20 -4.63 -37.32
CA ILE A 393 -27.99 -4.15 -36.63
C ILE A 393 -26.87 -5.15 -36.89
N LYS A 394 -25.85 -4.73 -37.62
CA LYS A 394 -24.65 -5.53 -37.88
C LYS A 394 -23.48 -4.96 -37.08
N ASN A 395 -23.14 -5.63 -35.98
CA ASN A 395 -22.01 -5.25 -35.15
C ASN A 395 -20.74 -5.85 -35.74
N LYS A 396 -19.97 -5.05 -36.47
CA LYS A 396 -18.62 -5.45 -36.89
C LYS A 396 -17.67 -5.21 -35.74
N TYR A 397 -16.79 -6.17 -35.47
CA TYR A 397 -15.83 -6.05 -34.39
C TYR A 397 -14.42 -6.42 -34.84
N GLU A 398 -13.48 -5.65 -34.33
CA GLU A 398 -12.06 -5.75 -34.60
C GLU A 398 -11.29 -5.60 -33.29
N ILE A 399 -10.09 -6.17 -33.29
CA ILE A 399 -9.23 -6.19 -32.11
C ILE A 399 -7.89 -5.57 -32.47
N TYR A 400 -7.41 -4.72 -31.57
CA TYR A 400 -6.08 -4.16 -31.63
C TYR A 400 -5.21 -4.82 -30.60
N ASP A 401 -4.08 -5.36 -31.03
CA ASP A 401 -3.09 -5.94 -30.15
C ASP A 401 -2.01 -4.89 -29.86
N LEU A 402 -1.84 -4.53 -28.59
CA LEU A 402 -0.86 -3.53 -28.18
C LEU A 402 0.58 -3.97 -28.48
N THR A 403 0.84 -5.28 -28.52
CA THR A 403 2.17 -5.86 -28.72
C THR A 403 2.58 -5.77 -30.18
N SER A 404 1.68 -6.13 -31.11
CA SER A 404 1.95 -6.06 -32.55
C SER A 404 1.64 -4.70 -33.16
N ASP A 405 1.07 -3.78 -32.38
CA ASP A 405 0.70 -2.43 -32.80
C ASP A 405 -0.26 -2.40 -34.01
N SER A 406 -1.11 -3.42 -34.13
CA SER A 406 -1.93 -3.62 -35.32
C SER A 406 -3.37 -3.99 -35.02
N TRP A 407 -4.27 -3.57 -35.92
CA TRP A 407 -5.68 -3.96 -35.92
C TRP A 407 -5.89 -5.20 -36.79
N ARG A 408 -6.78 -6.08 -36.35
CA ARG A 408 -7.35 -7.12 -37.20
C ARG A 408 -8.84 -7.28 -36.98
N VAL A 409 -9.53 -7.61 -38.07
CA VAL A 409 -10.96 -7.88 -38.04
C VAL A 409 -11.20 -9.27 -37.48
N LEU A 410 -12.14 -9.39 -36.55
CA LEU A 410 -12.55 -10.68 -36.00
C LEU A 410 -13.82 -11.19 -36.66
N GLY A 411 -14.81 -10.30 -36.90
CA GLY A 411 -16.04 -10.72 -37.54
C GLY A 411 -17.18 -9.71 -37.45
N ALA A 412 -18.39 -10.23 -37.65
CA ALA A 412 -19.62 -9.48 -37.46
C ALA A 412 -20.68 -10.38 -36.82
N THR A 413 -21.47 -9.82 -35.91
CA THR A 413 -22.61 -10.49 -35.27
C THR A 413 -23.85 -9.63 -35.38
N THR A 414 -25.00 -10.28 -35.45
CA THR A 414 -26.31 -9.63 -35.44
C THR A 414 -27.08 -9.89 -34.16
N ASP A 415 -26.58 -10.72 -33.24
CA ASP A 415 -27.40 -11.44 -32.26
C ASP A 415 -27.58 -10.67 -30.94
N TRP A 416 -27.18 -9.41 -30.92
CA TRP A 416 -27.29 -8.53 -29.76
C TRP A 416 -27.10 -7.08 -30.14
N PHE A 417 -27.55 -6.18 -29.28
CA PHE A 417 -27.17 -4.78 -29.33
C PHE A 417 -26.84 -4.24 -27.95
N LEU A 418 -25.87 -3.33 -27.89
CA LEU A 418 -25.52 -2.59 -26.69
C LEU A 418 -26.36 -1.32 -26.65
N ALA A 419 -27.27 -1.23 -25.68
CA ALA A 419 -28.16 -0.10 -25.51
C ALA A 419 -27.36 1.20 -25.27
N LYS A 420 -27.66 2.26 -26.03
CA LYS A 420 -26.94 3.55 -26.01
C LYS A 420 -26.88 4.21 -24.63
N TYR A 421 -27.89 3.96 -23.79
CA TYR A 421 -27.99 4.53 -22.44
C TYR A 421 -27.30 3.68 -21.38
N ARG A 422 -26.99 2.41 -21.66
CA ARG A 422 -26.20 1.58 -20.76
C ARG A 422 -24.72 1.89 -20.98
N ARG A 423 -24.00 2.08 -19.88
CA ARG A 423 -22.59 2.52 -19.91
C ARG A 423 -21.67 1.48 -20.55
N GLY A 424 -20.41 1.88 -20.71
CA GLY A 424 -19.34 1.04 -21.24
C GLY A 424 -19.15 -0.26 -20.46
N GLY A 425 -18.44 -1.20 -21.07
CA GLY A 425 -18.19 -2.52 -20.48
C GLY A 425 -17.30 -2.44 -19.24
N ILE A 426 -17.47 -3.42 -18.37
CA ILE A 426 -16.68 -3.58 -17.14
C ILE A 426 -15.68 -4.70 -17.34
N SER A 427 -14.39 -4.40 -17.09
CA SER A 427 -13.35 -5.42 -17.07
C SER A 427 -13.40 -6.19 -15.76
N PHE A 428 -13.40 -7.51 -15.86
CA PHE A 428 -13.35 -8.44 -14.75
C PHE A 428 -12.49 -9.64 -15.14
N LYS A 429 -11.41 -9.89 -14.39
CA LYS A 429 -10.43 -10.97 -14.65
C LYS A 429 -9.93 -11.00 -16.11
N GLY A 430 -9.54 -9.83 -16.63
CA GLY A 430 -9.02 -9.67 -18.00
C GLY A 430 -10.07 -9.66 -19.12
N ASN A 431 -11.31 -10.08 -18.83
CA ASN A 431 -12.40 -10.09 -19.80
C ASN A 431 -13.37 -8.92 -19.60
N THR A 432 -14.10 -8.52 -20.63
CA THR A 432 -15.07 -7.42 -20.50
C THR A 432 -16.51 -7.94 -20.56
N TYR A 433 -17.37 -7.35 -19.73
CA TYR A 433 -18.77 -7.70 -19.57
C TYR A 433 -19.69 -6.50 -19.83
N TRP A 434 -20.85 -6.77 -20.44
CA TRP A 434 -21.89 -5.80 -20.73
C TRP A 434 -23.27 -6.39 -20.47
N VAL A 435 -24.23 -5.51 -20.21
CA VAL A 435 -25.65 -5.87 -20.33
C VAL A 435 -26.05 -5.63 -21.77
N ALA A 436 -26.31 -6.71 -22.50
CA ALA A 436 -26.78 -6.67 -23.87
C ALA A 436 -28.27 -7.02 -23.93
N THR A 437 -28.91 -6.64 -25.02
CA THR A 437 -30.32 -6.96 -25.26
C THR A 437 -30.45 -7.67 -26.60
N TRP A 438 -31.28 -8.70 -26.65
CA TRP A 438 -31.68 -9.39 -27.86
C TRP A 438 -33.16 -9.74 -27.80
N SER A 439 -33.92 -9.52 -28.88
CA SER A 439 -35.36 -9.89 -28.93
C SER A 439 -36.17 -9.49 -27.69
N HIS A 440 -35.91 -8.29 -27.15
CA HIS A 440 -36.52 -7.72 -25.94
C HIS A 440 -36.14 -8.38 -24.59
N THR A 441 -35.18 -9.30 -24.57
CA THR A 441 -34.62 -9.87 -23.34
C THR A 441 -33.21 -9.36 -23.09
N ASP A 442 -32.95 -8.98 -21.85
CA ASP A 442 -31.61 -8.64 -21.40
C ASP A 442 -30.83 -9.89 -21.04
N PHE A 443 -29.52 -9.88 -21.29
CA PHE A 443 -28.59 -10.92 -20.87
C PHE A 443 -27.21 -10.32 -20.61
N LEU A 444 -26.34 -11.08 -19.96
CA LEU A 444 -24.96 -10.65 -19.73
C LEU A 444 -24.10 -11.13 -20.90
N LEU A 445 -23.53 -10.19 -21.65
CA LEU A 445 -22.59 -10.47 -22.74
C LEU A 445 -21.18 -10.34 -22.19
N SER A 446 -20.33 -11.34 -22.42
CA SER A 446 -18.89 -11.25 -22.17
C SER A 446 -18.10 -11.34 -23.48
N PHE A 447 -16.92 -10.74 -23.50
CA PHE A 447 -15.91 -10.98 -24.52
C PHE A 447 -14.66 -11.52 -23.84
N ASP A 448 -14.28 -12.74 -24.22
CA ASP A 448 -13.08 -13.39 -23.74
C ASP A 448 -11.89 -12.99 -24.61
N PHE A 449 -10.90 -12.31 -24.04
CA PHE A 449 -9.73 -11.83 -24.79
C PHE A 449 -8.69 -12.91 -25.08
N SER A 450 -8.81 -14.08 -24.45
CA SER A 450 -7.96 -15.25 -24.69
C SER A 450 -8.47 -16.05 -25.87
N THR A 451 -9.77 -16.31 -25.93
CA THR A 451 -10.40 -17.03 -27.05
C THR A 451 -10.91 -16.10 -28.16
N GLU A 452 -11.05 -14.81 -27.87
CA GLU A 452 -11.50 -13.74 -28.78
C GLU A 452 -12.93 -13.91 -29.27
N MET A 453 -13.75 -14.49 -28.41
CA MET A 453 -15.13 -14.85 -28.67
C MET A 453 -16.08 -14.18 -27.69
N PHE A 454 -17.29 -13.88 -28.19
CA PHE A 454 -18.40 -13.47 -27.35
C PHE A 454 -19.05 -14.68 -26.70
N GLN A 455 -19.50 -14.51 -25.46
CA GLN A 455 -20.31 -15.50 -24.76
C GLN A 455 -21.52 -14.82 -24.12
N SER A 456 -22.66 -15.53 -24.16
CA SER A 456 -23.88 -15.11 -23.47
C SER A 456 -23.95 -15.83 -22.12
N LEU A 457 -24.25 -15.07 -21.08
CA LEU A 457 -24.34 -15.52 -19.70
C LEU A 457 -25.69 -15.12 -19.12
N SER A 458 -26.21 -16.00 -18.26
CA SER A 458 -27.47 -15.79 -17.58
C SER A 458 -27.36 -14.69 -16.53
N LEU A 459 -28.44 -13.94 -16.38
CA LEU A 459 -28.59 -12.93 -15.36
C LEU A 459 -29.39 -13.47 -14.13
N PRO A 460 -29.46 -12.76 -12.98
CA PRO A 460 -30.16 -13.25 -11.78
C PRO A 460 -31.66 -13.53 -12.01
N HIS A 461 -32.16 -14.71 -11.65
CA HIS A 461 -33.59 -15.03 -11.72
C HIS A 461 -34.23 -15.02 -10.31
N PRO A 462 -35.47 -14.52 -10.12
CA PRO A 462 -36.43 -14.01 -11.10
C PRO A 462 -36.26 -12.52 -11.49
N TYR A 463 -36.55 -12.23 -12.76
CA TYR A 463 -36.30 -10.96 -13.47
C TYR A 463 -37.47 -9.97 -13.38
N SER A 464 -37.75 -9.38 -12.21
CA SER A 464 -38.75 -8.30 -12.06
C SER A 464 -38.17 -6.88 -12.16
N HIS A 465 -36.84 -6.76 -12.33
CA HIS A 465 -36.11 -5.50 -12.25
C HIS A 465 -35.57 -5.04 -13.61
N SER A 466 -35.61 -3.73 -13.86
CA SER A 466 -34.87 -3.12 -14.98
C SER A 466 -33.40 -3.02 -14.58
N ILE A 467 -32.50 -3.56 -15.41
CA ILE A 467 -31.06 -3.50 -15.15
C ILE A 467 -30.53 -2.10 -15.43
N SER A 468 -29.88 -1.54 -14.40
CA SER A 468 -29.43 -0.15 -14.36
C SER A 468 -27.92 -0.03 -14.65
N ALA A 469 -27.10 -0.92 -14.09
CA ALA A 469 -25.63 -0.86 -14.23
C ALA A 469 -24.91 -2.17 -13.89
N LEU A 470 -23.65 -2.28 -14.34
CA LEU A 470 -22.67 -3.30 -13.96
C LEU A 470 -21.51 -2.64 -13.18
N SER A 471 -20.91 -3.39 -12.25
CA SER A 471 -19.70 -3.00 -11.53
C SER A 471 -18.93 -4.23 -11.03
N VAL A 472 -17.84 -4.02 -10.31
CA VAL A 472 -17.07 -5.03 -9.60
C VAL A 472 -16.99 -4.63 -8.13
N VAL A 473 -17.35 -5.54 -7.24
CA VAL A 473 -17.23 -5.35 -5.78
C VAL A 473 -16.00 -6.07 -5.28
N GLY A 474 -15.16 -5.34 -4.54
CA GLY A 474 -13.79 -5.78 -4.26
C GLY A 474 -13.00 -6.03 -5.55
N GLU A 475 -12.11 -7.03 -5.53
CA GLU A 475 -11.29 -7.40 -6.70
C GLU A 475 -11.81 -8.64 -7.46
N ASN A 476 -12.80 -9.35 -6.93
CA ASN A 476 -13.06 -10.75 -7.35
C ASN A 476 -14.52 -11.12 -7.63
N LYS A 477 -15.48 -10.19 -7.56
CA LYS A 477 -16.89 -10.51 -7.85
C LYS A 477 -17.54 -9.49 -8.79
N LEU A 478 -18.23 -9.97 -9.82
CA LEU A 478 -19.03 -9.13 -10.73
C LEU A 478 -20.33 -8.73 -10.03
N CYS A 479 -20.81 -7.51 -10.24
CA CYS A 479 -22.03 -7.02 -9.61
C CYS A 479 -22.99 -6.37 -10.59
N LEU A 480 -24.27 -6.58 -10.35
CA LEU A 480 -25.37 -6.09 -11.16
C LEU A 480 -26.31 -5.26 -10.29
N LEU A 481 -26.63 -4.04 -10.72
CA LEU A 481 -27.61 -3.21 -10.07
C LEU A 481 -28.93 -3.24 -10.87
N GLY A 482 -30.00 -3.69 -10.23
CA GLY A 482 -31.35 -3.71 -10.78
C GLY A 482 -32.30 -2.84 -9.97
N THR A 483 -33.28 -2.24 -10.63
CA THR A 483 -34.29 -1.41 -9.99
C THR A 483 -35.68 -1.97 -10.26
N SER A 484 -36.47 -2.19 -9.20
CA SER A 484 -37.91 -2.46 -9.29
C SER A 484 -38.68 -1.17 -9.04
N ARG A 485 -39.76 -0.98 -9.80
CA ARG A 485 -40.73 0.11 -9.55
C ARG A 485 -41.96 -0.50 -8.91
N ILE A 486 -42.23 -0.11 -7.66
CA ILE A 486 -43.46 -0.48 -6.97
C ILE A 486 -44.47 0.64 -7.22
N TYR A 487 -45.64 0.30 -7.77
CA TYR A 487 -46.75 1.22 -7.93
C TYR A 487 -47.61 1.16 -6.67
N TYR A 488 -47.57 2.20 -5.83
CA TYR A 488 -48.66 2.49 -4.90
C TYR A 488 -49.73 3.28 -5.67
N SER A 489 -50.99 3.13 -5.28
CA SER A 489 -52.15 3.69 -6.00
C SER A 489 -52.05 5.21 -6.21
N SER A 490 -52.92 5.74 -7.07
CA SER A 490 -52.87 7.04 -7.80
C SER A 490 -52.61 8.36 -7.03
N ARG A 491 -52.22 8.35 -5.76
CA ARG A 491 -51.84 9.56 -4.99
C ARG A 491 -50.61 9.43 -4.09
N ASP A 492 -49.91 8.29 -4.04
CA ASP A 492 -48.74 8.12 -3.15
C ASP A 492 -47.41 7.96 -3.90
N LEU A 493 -46.34 8.47 -3.26
CA LEU A 493 -44.96 8.56 -3.72
C LEU A 493 -44.45 7.27 -4.39
N HIS A 494 -43.84 7.37 -5.59
CA HIS A 494 -43.15 6.25 -6.22
C HIS A 494 -41.94 5.85 -5.37
N VAL A 495 -42.00 4.70 -4.70
CA VAL A 495 -40.82 4.10 -4.04
C VAL A 495 -40.23 3.09 -5.02
N SER A 496 -38.99 3.35 -5.45
CA SER A 496 -38.20 2.38 -6.21
C SER A 496 -37.26 1.63 -5.29
N GLU A 497 -37.23 0.31 -5.40
CA GLU A 497 -36.26 -0.52 -4.70
C GLU A 497 -35.11 -0.84 -5.65
N THR A 498 -33.89 -0.57 -5.19
CA THR A 498 -32.68 -0.86 -5.95
C THR A 498 -31.93 -1.98 -5.26
N THR A 499 -31.73 -3.07 -6.00
CA THR A 499 -31.09 -4.30 -5.51
C THR A 499 -29.76 -4.51 -6.22
N CYS A 500 -28.72 -4.75 -5.45
CA CYS A 500 -27.41 -5.14 -5.94
C CYS A 500 -27.25 -6.66 -5.82
N TRP A 501 -26.95 -7.31 -6.95
CA TRP A 501 -26.67 -8.74 -7.05
C TRP A 501 -25.18 -8.95 -7.27
N VAL A 502 -24.64 -10.01 -6.69
CA VAL A 502 -23.25 -10.43 -6.86
C VAL A 502 -23.22 -11.75 -7.61
N GLY A 503 -22.42 -11.80 -8.67
CA GLY A 503 -22.27 -12.95 -9.55
C GLY A 503 -20.98 -13.70 -9.26
N ASN A 504 -21.11 -15.01 -9.05
CA ASN A 504 -20.01 -15.95 -8.99
C ASN A 504 -20.02 -16.82 -10.25
N SER A 505 -18.90 -16.83 -10.98
CA SER A 505 -18.72 -17.66 -12.17
C SER A 505 -18.28 -19.07 -11.78
N LEU A 506 -19.06 -20.09 -12.13
CA LEU A 506 -18.70 -21.50 -12.11
C LEU A 506 -18.57 -21.98 -13.56
N GLY A 507 -17.43 -21.70 -14.19
CA GLY A 507 -17.23 -21.94 -15.62
C GLY A 507 -18.10 -21.01 -16.47
N SER A 508 -18.94 -21.58 -17.35
CA SER A 508 -19.87 -20.84 -18.23
C SER A 508 -21.21 -20.47 -17.57
N ILE A 509 -21.44 -20.91 -16.32
CA ILE A 509 -22.68 -20.63 -15.58
C ILE A 509 -22.41 -19.54 -14.56
N MET A 510 -23.28 -18.55 -14.51
CA MET A 510 -23.25 -17.49 -13.50
C MET A 510 -24.33 -17.74 -12.44
N SER A 511 -23.88 -17.89 -11.19
CA SER A 511 -24.75 -17.94 -10.03
C SER A 511 -24.83 -16.56 -9.39
N TRP A 512 -26.03 -16.11 -9.06
CA TRP A 512 -26.28 -14.78 -8.52
C TRP A 512 -26.87 -14.87 -7.13
N SER A 513 -26.37 -14.03 -6.23
CA SER A 513 -26.91 -13.87 -4.88
C SER A 513 -27.15 -12.39 -4.59
N GLU A 514 -28.23 -12.07 -3.88
CA GLU A 514 -28.50 -10.72 -3.43
C GLU A 514 -27.44 -10.27 -2.42
N LEU A 515 -26.89 -9.06 -2.62
CA LEU A 515 -25.93 -8.45 -1.71
C LEU A 515 -26.59 -7.47 -0.74
N LEU A 516 -27.42 -6.58 -1.29
CA LEU A 516 -28.13 -5.54 -0.57
C LEU A 516 -29.29 -5.00 -1.42
N THR A 517 -30.34 -4.56 -0.74
CA THR A 517 -31.47 -3.83 -1.32
C THR A 517 -31.63 -2.52 -0.58
N VAL A 518 -31.82 -1.43 -1.32
CA VAL A 518 -31.96 -0.08 -0.77
C VAL A 518 -33.21 0.57 -1.34
N LYS A 519 -33.99 1.21 -0.47
CA LYS A 519 -35.14 2.01 -0.87
C LYS A 519 -34.64 3.36 -1.36
N ASP A 520 -34.90 3.65 -2.63
CA ASP A 520 -34.57 4.95 -3.20
C ASP A 520 -35.80 5.86 -3.12
N HIS A 521 -35.69 6.90 -2.28
CA HIS A 521 -36.70 7.95 -2.15
C HIS A 521 -36.53 9.07 -3.19
N SER A 522 -35.54 8.97 -4.09
CA SER A 522 -35.20 10.02 -5.04
C SER A 522 -35.71 9.75 -6.45
N GLU A 523 -36.12 10.81 -7.16
CA GLU A 523 -36.51 10.81 -8.58
C GLU A 523 -35.30 10.57 -9.52
N VAL A 524 -34.39 9.67 -9.15
CA VAL A 524 -33.13 9.46 -9.87
C VAL A 524 -33.34 8.47 -11.01
N ASN A 525 -33.09 8.91 -12.24
CA ASN A 525 -33.02 8.02 -13.39
C ASN A 525 -31.77 7.15 -13.29
N LEU A 526 -31.93 5.90 -12.86
CA LEU A 526 -30.81 4.98 -12.62
C LEU A 526 -30.22 4.37 -13.92
N ASN A 527 -30.79 4.69 -15.08
CA ASN A 527 -30.29 4.14 -16.35
C ASN A 527 -28.93 4.72 -16.71
N GLY A 528 -27.93 3.85 -16.82
CA GLY A 528 -26.59 4.26 -17.23
C GLY A 528 -25.84 5.02 -16.14
N LEU A 529 -25.96 4.59 -14.89
CA LEU A 529 -25.09 5.03 -13.79
C LEU A 529 -23.82 4.16 -13.70
N SER A 530 -22.85 4.63 -12.92
CA SER A 530 -21.75 3.80 -12.43
C SER A 530 -21.82 3.76 -10.91
N PHE A 531 -21.63 2.58 -10.32
CA PHE A 531 -21.75 2.38 -8.89
C PHE A 531 -20.60 1.55 -8.34
N LEU A 532 -20.41 1.65 -7.04
CA LEU A 532 -19.63 0.76 -6.19
C LEU A 532 -20.56 0.27 -5.09
N ALA A 533 -20.36 -0.95 -4.63
CA ALA A 533 -21.04 -1.45 -3.45
C ALA A 533 -19.99 -1.97 -2.47
N ASP A 534 -20.25 -1.78 -1.19
CA ASP A 534 -19.41 -2.30 -0.12
C ASP A 534 -20.15 -3.41 0.63
N GLU A 535 -19.54 -4.59 0.67
CA GLU A 535 -20.14 -5.80 1.25
C GLU A 535 -20.18 -5.73 2.78
N GLN A 536 -19.19 -5.08 3.41
CA GLN A 536 -19.07 -5.00 4.87
C GLN A 536 -20.06 -4.01 5.50
N SER A 537 -20.09 -2.77 4.99
CA SER A 537 -20.96 -1.71 5.49
C SER A 537 -22.36 -1.73 4.89
N LYS A 538 -22.60 -2.59 3.88
CA LYS A 538 -23.84 -2.65 3.08
C LYS A 538 -24.22 -1.29 2.48
N THR A 539 -23.21 -0.61 1.92
CA THR A 539 -23.35 0.74 1.37
C THR A 539 -23.32 0.70 -0.15
N LEU A 540 -24.21 1.45 -0.80
CA LEU A 540 -24.22 1.68 -2.24
C LEU A 540 -23.70 3.10 -2.52
N VAL A 541 -22.69 3.21 -3.37
CA VAL A 541 -22.16 4.51 -3.84
C VAL A 541 -22.40 4.60 -5.34
N TYR A 542 -23.09 5.62 -5.82
CA TYR A 542 -23.30 5.78 -7.26
C TYR A 542 -23.13 7.23 -7.71
N CYS A 543 -22.74 7.36 -8.99
CA CYS A 543 -22.68 8.63 -9.67
C CYS A 543 -23.88 8.78 -10.59
N ASN A 544 -24.71 9.78 -10.31
CA ASN A 544 -25.85 10.13 -11.13
C ASN A 544 -25.62 11.47 -11.84
N GLN A 545 -26.25 11.64 -13.00
CA GLN A 545 -26.28 12.90 -13.74
C GLN A 545 -27.67 13.50 -13.58
N SER A 546 -27.80 14.59 -12.84
CA SER A 546 -28.99 15.44 -12.88
C SER A 546 -28.61 16.83 -13.36
N PRO A 547 -29.23 17.35 -14.44
CA PRO A 547 -29.04 18.74 -14.87
C PRO A 547 -29.39 19.78 -13.80
N LYS A 548 -30.14 19.36 -12.76
CA LYS A 548 -30.65 20.23 -11.69
C LYS A 548 -29.81 20.17 -10.41
N ASN A 549 -28.86 19.24 -10.27
CA ASN A 549 -28.14 19.03 -9.03
C ASN A 549 -26.62 19.07 -9.23
N ASN A 550 -25.93 19.91 -8.47
CA ASN A 550 -24.47 20.04 -8.52
C ASN A 550 -23.75 18.91 -7.78
N LYS A 551 -24.44 18.13 -6.94
CA LYS A 551 -23.86 16.97 -6.25
C LYS A 551 -23.80 15.77 -7.19
N ILE A 552 -22.63 15.16 -7.32
CA ILE A 552 -22.31 14.12 -8.32
C ILE A 552 -22.34 12.71 -7.70
N VAL A 553 -21.96 12.59 -6.43
CA VAL A 553 -21.87 11.30 -5.73
C VAL A 553 -23.00 11.14 -4.73
N HIS A 554 -23.65 10.00 -4.77
CA HIS A 554 -24.70 9.60 -3.84
C HIS A 554 -24.21 8.38 -3.06
N ILE A 555 -24.34 8.44 -1.74
CA ILE A 555 -23.98 7.36 -0.81
C ILE A 555 -25.25 6.97 -0.07
N VAL A 556 -25.61 5.69 -0.12
CA VAL A 556 -26.82 5.17 0.51
C VAL A 556 -26.47 3.97 1.39
N ARG A 557 -26.86 4.05 2.66
CA ARG A 557 -26.61 3.01 3.67
C ARG A 557 -27.84 2.86 4.57
N GLY A 558 -28.61 1.80 4.37
CA GLY A 558 -29.93 1.66 5.00
C GLY A 558 -30.81 2.86 4.62
N ASP A 559 -31.32 3.57 5.63
CA ASP A 559 -32.13 4.79 5.44
C ASP A 559 -31.29 6.07 5.33
N THR A 560 -29.98 5.99 5.56
CA THR A 560 -29.08 7.14 5.47
C THR A 560 -28.73 7.44 4.02
N TYR A 561 -28.97 8.68 3.60
CA TYR A 561 -28.71 9.15 2.24
C TYR A 561 -27.88 10.43 2.26
N VAL A 562 -26.69 10.38 1.65
CA VAL A 562 -25.74 11.50 1.62
C VAL A 562 -25.40 11.86 0.18
N LYS A 563 -25.39 13.16 -0.13
CA LYS A 563 -24.98 13.70 -1.42
C LYS A 563 -23.70 14.51 -1.29
N VAL A 564 -22.67 14.15 -2.06
CA VAL A 564 -21.36 14.78 -2.00
C VAL A 564 -20.98 15.36 -3.37
N ASP A 565 -20.35 16.54 -3.35
CA ASP A 565 -19.65 17.09 -4.51
C ASP A 565 -18.15 16.98 -4.20
N PRO A 566 -17.42 16.07 -4.89
CA PRO A 566 -15.99 15.89 -4.65
C PRO A 566 -15.15 17.15 -4.91
N LEU A 567 -15.66 18.09 -5.69
CA LEU A 567 -14.95 19.33 -6.05
C LEU A 567 -15.39 20.54 -5.22
N ASP A 568 -16.30 20.34 -4.26
CA ASP A 568 -16.85 21.37 -3.36
C ASP A 568 -17.22 22.67 -4.09
N ARG A 569 -17.91 22.57 -5.23
CA ARG A 569 -18.23 23.74 -6.04
C ARG A 569 -19.40 24.49 -5.45
N SER A 570 -19.31 25.82 -5.48
CA SER A 570 -20.44 26.72 -5.25
C SER A 570 -21.62 26.33 -6.14
N SER A 571 -22.84 26.41 -5.59
CA SER A 571 -24.13 26.08 -6.23
C SER A 571 -24.40 26.82 -7.55
N THR A 572 -23.56 27.78 -7.93
CA THR A 572 -23.70 28.65 -9.10
C THR A 572 -23.10 28.08 -10.38
N ILE A 573 -22.18 27.11 -10.31
CA ILE A 573 -21.54 26.53 -11.51
C ILE A 573 -22.32 25.28 -11.94
N ARG A 574 -23.11 25.40 -13.01
CA ARG A 574 -23.79 24.24 -13.60
C ARG A 574 -22.74 23.27 -14.16
N PRO A 575 -22.74 21.98 -13.73
CA PRO A 575 -21.86 21.00 -14.31
C PRO A 575 -22.15 20.88 -15.82
N SER A 576 -21.09 20.74 -16.61
CA SER A 576 -21.26 20.43 -18.03
C SER A 576 -21.97 19.08 -18.15
N SER A 577 -22.76 18.86 -19.22
CA SER A 577 -23.57 17.65 -19.48
C SER A 577 -22.75 16.36 -19.71
N SER A 578 -21.71 16.16 -18.91
CA SER A 578 -20.63 15.22 -19.08
C SER A 578 -20.89 13.94 -18.29
N SER A 579 -20.29 12.84 -18.76
CA SER A 579 -20.48 11.52 -18.18
C SER A 579 -19.71 11.35 -16.87
N SER A 580 -20.41 11.29 -15.73
CA SER A 580 -19.81 11.07 -14.41
C SER A 580 -19.49 9.59 -14.15
N LEU A 581 -18.26 9.13 -14.37
CA LEU A 581 -17.85 7.74 -14.12
C LEU A 581 -17.30 7.56 -12.72
N LEU A 582 -17.52 6.39 -12.11
CA LEU A 582 -16.90 5.92 -10.89
C LEU A 582 -16.48 4.45 -11.07
N LEU A 583 -15.20 4.16 -10.82
CA LEU A 583 -14.61 2.81 -10.92
C LEU A 583 -13.62 2.59 -9.78
N ASN A 584 -13.56 1.36 -9.25
CA ASN A 584 -12.44 0.94 -8.41
C ASN A 584 -11.15 0.97 -9.22
N TYR A 585 -10.08 1.47 -8.62
CA TYR A 585 -8.79 1.61 -9.28
C TYR A 585 -7.66 1.09 -8.41
N VAL A 586 -6.93 0.13 -8.95
CA VAL A 586 -5.70 -0.38 -8.34
C VAL A 586 -4.52 0.16 -9.17
N PRO A 587 -3.72 1.08 -8.60
CA PRO A 587 -2.47 1.53 -9.19
C PRO A 587 -1.59 0.37 -9.70
N SER A 588 -1.12 0.46 -10.94
CA SER A 588 -0.31 -0.59 -11.57
C SER A 588 0.95 -0.02 -12.21
N LEU A 589 2.05 -0.78 -12.12
CA LEU A 589 3.32 -0.48 -12.79
C LEU A 589 3.45 -1.17 -14.16
N VAL A 590 2.37 -1.76 -14.66
CA VAL A 590 2.33 -2.33 -16.00
C VAL A 590 2.74 -1.30 -17.05
N GLN A 591 3.66 -1.70 -17.92
CA GLN A 591 4.13 -0.89 -19.03
C GLN A 591 3.23 -1.01 -20.26
N ILE A 592 3.15 0.08 -21.02
CA ILE A 592 2.50 0.08 -22.32
C ILE A 592 3.55 -0.24 -23.39
N LYS A 593 3.54 -1.46 -23.94
CA LYS A 593 4.47 -1.84 -25.02
C LYS A 593 4.29 -0.91 -26.22
N GLN A 594 5.36 -0.19 -26.59
CA GLN A 594 5.43 0.54 -27.85
C GLN A 594 5.88 -0.44 -28.93
N GLY A 595 5.15 -0.54 -30.03
CA GLY A 595 5.57 -1.36 -31.17
C GLY A 595 6.92 -0.85 -31.67
N LYS A 596 7.83 -1.76 -32.03
CA LYS A 596 9.09 -1.37 -32.67
C LYS A 596 8.74 -0.64 -33.97
N SER A 597 9.15 0.62 -34.08
CA SER A 597 9.07 1.33 -35.35
C SER A 597 10.04 0.64 -36.32
N ALA A 598 9.65 0.46 -37.58
CA ALA A 598 10.52 -0.11 -38.61
C ALA A 598 11.70 0.80 -39.01
N CYS A 599 11.98 1.86 -38.23
CA CYS A 599 13.07 2.80 -38.46
C CYS A 599 14.24 2.67 -37.47
N ASP A 600 14.21 1.68 -36.57
CA ASP A 600 15.28 1.44 -35.58
C ASP A 600 16.02 0.09 -35.78
N LEU A 601 16.20 -0.34 -37.03
CA LEU A 601 17.07 -1.48 -37.39
C LEU A 601 18.20 -1.06 -38.32
#